data_AF-A0A1G0ZD50-F1
#
_entry.id   AF-A0A1G0ZD50-F1
#
_cell.length_a   1.000
_cell.length_b   1.000
_cell.length_c   1.000
_cell.angle_alpha   90.00
_cell.angle_beta   90.00
_cell.angle_gamma   90.00
#
_symmetry.space_group_name_H-M   'P 1'
#
loop_
_entity.id
_entity.type
_entity.pdbx_description
1 polymer ?
#
loop_
_entity_poly.entity_id
_entity_poly.type
_entity_poly.pdbx_seq_one_letter_code
_entity_poly.pdbx_strand_id
1 'polypeptide(L)'
;MFKKLLILIVVGGLVGMAFLQVITTNMAESAFASPDSPSSQDSLKNAIQWKMYMYMYSQARPIAERAIITFPESRNIDFYIYSAALCGDREKLPEVAIHWYERFVQLFPDHQWTRQAQNNLNKLKALNDK
;
A
#
# COMPACT_ATOMS: atom_id res chain seq x y z
N MET A 1 -25.29 -27.30 19.78
CA MET A 1 -25.42 -25.88 19.39
C MET A 1 -24.07 -25.22 19.12
N PHE A 2 -23.03 -25.45 19.94
CA PHE A 2 -21.71 -24.84 19.80
C PHE A 2 -21.06 -25.01 18.40
N LYS A 3 -21.15 -26.20 17.79
CA LYS A 3 -20.64 -26.44 16.42
C LYS A 3 -21.29 -25.55 15.35
N LYS A 4 -22.60 -25.29 15.45
CA LYS A 4 -23.32 -24.44 14.48
C LYS A 4 -22.94 -22.96 14.65
N LEU A 5 -22.72 -22.52 15.89
CA LEU A 5 -22.23 -21.16 16.19
C LEU A 5 -20.81 -20.95 15.67
N LEU A 6 -19.91 -21.93 15.87
CA LEU A 6 -18.54 -21.90 15.35
C LEU A 6 -18.51 -21.82 13.82
N ILE A 7 -19.34 -22.60 13.13
CA ILE A 7 -19.46 -22.54 11.67
C ILE A 7 -19.96 -21.15 11.23
N LEU A 8 -20.96 -20.58 11.90
CA LEU A 8 -21.47 -19.24 11.59
C LEU A 8 -20.41 -18.15 11.78
N ILE A 9 -19.58 -18.25 12.83
CA ILE A 9 -18.48 -17.29 13.06
C ILE A 9 -17.41 -17.42 11.98
N VAL A 10 -17.02 -18.65 11.62
CA VAL A 10 -16.01 -18.87 10.58
C VAL A 10 -16.52 -18.40 9.22
N VAL A 11 -17.75 -18.77 8.84
CA VAL A 11 -18.36 -18.34 7.57
C VAL A 11 -18.58 -16.84 7.54
N GLY A 12 -19.11 -16.25 8.63
CA GLY A 12 -19.29 -14.80 8.76
C GLY A 12 -17.97 -14.04 8.67
N GLY A 13 -16.90 -14.56 9.29
CA GLY A 13 -15.56 -14.00 9.20
C GLY A 13 -14.99 -14.04 7.78
N LEU A 14 -15.15 -15.15 7.06
CA LEU A 14 -14.70 -15.29 5.67
C LEU A 14 -15.45 -14.34 4.72
N VAL A 15 -16.78 -14.25 4.88
CA VAL A 15 -17.60 -13.33 4.08
C VAL A 15 -17.24 -11.87 4.38
N GLY A 16 -17.08 -11.52 5.66
CA GLY A 16 -16.66 -10.18 6.06
C GLY A 16 -15.32 -9.76 5.45
N MET A 17 -14.34 -10.67 5.42
CA MET A 17 -13.04 -10.41 4.78
C MET A 17 -13.13 -10.15 3.27
N ALA A 18 -14.06 -10.81 2.57
CA ALA A 18 -14.28 -10.56 1.14
C ALA A 18 -14.83 -9.15 0.87
N PHE A 19 -15.74 -8.66 1.72
CA PHE A 19 -16.32 -7.31 1.56
C PHE A 19 -15.30 -6.18 1.80
N LEU A 20 -14.32 -6.38 2.68
CA LEU A 20 -13.27 -5.38 2.92
C LEU A 20 -12.45 -5.06 1.66
N GLN A 21 -12.24 -6.05 0.80
CA GLN A 21 -11.54 -5.85 -0.47
C GLN A 21 -12.31 -4.88 -1.38
N VAL A 22 -13.62 -5.08 -1.49
CA VAL A 22 -14.52 -4.25 -2.31
C VAL A 22 -14.61 -2.83 -1.75
N ILE A 23 -14.78 -2.68 -0.43
CA ILE A 23 -14.88 -1.37 0.23
C ILE A 23 -13.60 -0.54 0.00
N THR A 24 -12.43 -1.15 0.20
CA THR A 24 -11.14 -0.45 0.04
C THR A 24 -10.85 -0.09 -1.42
N THR A 25 -11.26 -0.92 -2.38
CA THR A 25 -11.15 -0.59 -3.81
C THR A 25 -12.09 0.57 -4.18
N ASN A 26 -13.35 0.53 -3.77
CA ASN A 26 -14.31 1.60 -4.04
C ASN A 26 -13.90 2.93 -3.40
N MET A 27 -13.29 2.87 -2.21
CA MET A 27 -12.71 4.04 -1.54
C MET A 27 -11.61 4.68 -2.38
N ALA A 28 -10.70 3.87 -2.94
CA ALA A 28 -9.63 4.36 -3.81
C ALA A 28 -10.19 4.94 -5.13
N GLU A 29 -11.09 4.23 -5.81
CA GLU A 29 -11.67 4.69 -7.08
C GLU A 29 -12.48 5.98 -6.91
N SER A 30 -13.23 6.13 -5.81
CA SER A 30 -13.98 7.36 -5.53
C SER A 30 -13.03 8.55 -5.34
N ALA A 31 -11.90 8.33 -4.66
CA ALA A 31 -10.89 9.36 -4.46
C ALA A 31 -10.19 9.73 -5.79
N PHE A 32 -9.92 8.76 -6.66
CA PHE A 32 -9.39 9.04 -8.00
C PHE A 32 -10.38 9.78 -8.90
N ALA A 33 -11.68 9.55 -8.73
CA ALA A 33 -12.72 10.23 -9.51
C ALA A 33 -12.95 11.69 -9.08
N SER A 34 -12.57 12.06 -7.86
CA SER A 34 -12.76 13.41 -7.29
C SER A 34 -11.45 13.96 -6.73
N PRO A 35 -10.42 14.19 -7.55
CA PRO A 35 -9.08 14.50 -7.08
C PRO A 35 -8.98 15.83 -6.31
N ASP A 36 -9.85 16.80 -6.61
CA ASP A 36 -9.85 18.12 -5.98
C ASP A 36 -10.51 18.14 -4.59
N SER A 37 -11.15 17.03 -4.17
CA SER A 37 -11.74 16.95 -2.84
C SER A 37 -10.65 16.74 -1.78
N PRO A 38 -10.58 17.58 -0.72
CA PRO A 38 -9.63 17.42 0.36
C PRO A 38 -9.69 16.03 1.04
N SER A 39 -10.86 15.38 1.03
CA SER A 39 -11.05 14.04 1.61
C SER A 39 -10.44 12.92 0.76
N SER A 40 -10.23 13.14 -0.54
CA SER A 40 -9.77 12.09 -1.47
C SER A 40 -8.39 11.57 -1.11
N GLN A 41 -7.47 12.43 -0.68
CA GLN A 41 -6.11 12.03 -0.30
C GLN A 41 -6.09 11.14 0.96
N ASP A 42 -6.96 11.44 1.93
CA ASP A 42 -7.09 10.64 3.16
C ASP A 42 -7.77 9.30 2.89
N SER A 43 -8.79 9.29 2.03
CA SER A 43 -9.43 8.06 1.55
C SER A 43 -8.43 7.14 0.84
N LEU A 44 -7.54 7.68 0.00
CA LEU A 44 -6.49 6.90 -0.66
C LEU A 44 -5.51 6.30 0.34
N LYS A 45 -5.02 7.12 1.29
CA LYS A 45 -4.12 6.66 2.34
C LYS A 45 -4.75 5.50 3.12
N ASN A 46 -6.01 5.65 3.53
CA ASN A 46 -6.75 4.63 4.26
C ASN A 46 -6.94 3.37 3.44
N ALA A 47 -7.31 3.48 2.16
CA ALA A 47 -7.47 2.32 1.27
C ALA A 47 -6.17 1.51 1.14
N ILE A 48 -5.05 2.20 0.90
CA ILE A 48 -3.71 1.57 0.81
C ILE A 48 -3.34 0.91 2.15
N GLN A 49 -3.48 1.64 3.25
CA GLN A 49 -3.12 1.15 4.58
C GLN A 49 -3.92 -0.09 4.97
N TRP A 50 -5.23 -0.10 4.73
CA TRP A 50 -6.09 -1.26 5.00
C TRP A 50 -5.70 -2.47 4.15
N LYS A 51 -5.44 -2.27 2.85
CA LYS A 51 -4.99 -3.37 1.99
C LYS A 51 -3.65 -3.93 2.45
N MET A 52 -2.71 -3.08 2.83
CA MET A 52 -1.41 -3.51 3.37
C MET A 52 -1.53 -4.23 4.71
N TYR A 53 -2.39 -3.75 5.61
CA TYR A 53 -2.68 -4.41 6.90
C TYR A 53 -3.24 -5.82 6.70
N MET A 54 -4.04 -6.02 5.64
CA MET A 54 -4.59 -7.32 5.25
C MET A 54 -3.67 -8.15 4.35
N TYR A 55 -2.38 -7.77 4.22
CA TYR A 55 -1.38 -8.43 3.38
C TYR A 55 -1.73 -8.47 1.88
N MET A 56 -2.63 -7.61 1.42
CA MET A 56 -3.07 -7.52 0.02
C MET A 56 -2.14 -6.62 -0.79
N TYR A 57 -0.83 -6.91 -0.76
CA TYR A 57 0.21 -6.05 -1.35
C TYR A 57 0.03 -5.84 -2.85
N SER A 58 -0.36 -6.89 -3.58
CA SER A 58 -0.62 -6.82 -5.04
C SER A 58 -1.78 -5.92 -5.43
N GLN A 59 -2.70 -5.64 -4.51
CA GLN A 59 -3.78 -4.68 -4.73
C GLN A 59 -3.41 -3.28 -4.21
N ALA A 60 -2.61 -3.20 -3.15
CA ALA A 60 -2.18 -1.93 -2.58
C ALA A 60 -1.17 -1.21 -3.48
N ARG A 61 -0.21 -1.93 -4.08
CA ARG A 61 0.83 -1.38 -4.94
C ARG A 61 0.28 -0.54 -6.11
N PRO A 62 -0.61 -1.05 -6.99
CA PRO A 62 -1.09 -0.27 -8.12
C PRO A 62 -1.89 0.98 -7.67
N ILE A 63 -2.55 0.93 -6.51
CA ILE A 63 -3.23 2.10 -5.94
C ILE A 63 -2.21 3.14 -5.47
N ALA A 64 -1.15 2.72 -4.79
CA ALA A 64 -0.08 3.61 -4.36
C ALA A 64 0.65 4.24 -5.56
N GLU A 65 1.02 3.44 -6.57
CA GLU A 65 1.65 3.91 -7.81
C GLU A 65 0.76 4.92 -8.56
N ARG A 66 -0.53 4.61 -8.70
CA ARG A 66 -1.50 5.54 -9.30
C ARG A 66 -1.66 6.82 -8.47
N ALA A 67 -1.61 6.73 -7.14
CA ALA A 67 -1.67 7.91 -6.28
C ALA A 67 -0.46 8.83 -6.44
N ILE A 68 0.74 8.29 -6.66
CA ILE A 68 1.96 9.08 -6.96
C ILE A 68 1.79 9.89 -8.25
N ILE A 69 1.19 9.28 -9.28
CA ILE A 69 0.98 9.92 -10.59
C ILE A 69 -0.14 10.98 -10.51
N THR A 70 -1.26 10.64 -9.88
CA THR A 70 -2.44 11.51 -9.84
C THR A 70 -2.29 12.65 -8.83
N PHE A 71 -1.56 12.43 -7.73
CA PHE A 71 -1.41 13.39 -6.64
C PHE A 71 0.06 13.64 -6.26
N PRO A 72 0.89 14.13 -7.19
CA PRO A 72 2.33 14.29 -6.94
C PRO A 72 2.64 15.32 -5.85
N GLU A 73 1.74 16.27 -5.59
CA GLU A 73 1.85 17.29 -4.54
C GLU A 73 1.09 16.94 -3.25
N SER A 74 0.61 15.69 -3.14
CA SER A 74 -0.11 15.23 -1.95
C SER A 74 0.73 15.37 -0.68
N ARG A 75 0.10 15.74 0.44
CA ARG A 75 0.73 15.70 1.76
C ARG A 75 1.10 14.27 2.22
N ASN A 76 0.60 13.26 1.52
CA ASN A 76 0.84 11.84 1.77
C ASN A 76 1.74 11.21 0.69
N ILE A 77 2.43 12.02 -0.12
CA ILE A 77 3.26 11.53 -1.23
C ILE A 77 4.41 10.63 -0.73
N ASP A 78 4.96 10.95 0.43
CA ASP A 78 5.93 10.13 1.17
C ASP A 78 5.36 8.73 1.45
N PHE A 79 4.15 8.67 1.97
CA PHE A 79 3.44 7.43 2.25
C PHE A 79 3.17 6.63 0.97
N TYR A 80 2.71 7.27 -0.11
CA TYR A 80 2.44 6.56 -1.37
C TYR A 80 3.70 5.92 -1.95
N ILE A 81 4.81 6.68 -1.99
CA ILE A 81 6.09 6.18 -2.50
C ILE A 81 6.62 5.02 -1.63
N TYR A 82 6.62 5.20 -0.31
CA TYR A 82 7.08 4.14 0.61
C TYR A 82 6.21 2.88 0.51
N SER A 83 4.89 3.05 0.43
CA SER A 83 3.94 1.93 0.26
C SER A 83 4.14 1.20 -1.05
N ALA A 84 4.40 1.89 -2.16
CA ALA A 84 4.72 1.26 -3.44
C ALA A 84 5.99 0.40 -3.34
N ALA A 85 7.05 0.93 -2.72
CA ALA A 85 8.30 0.20 -2.48
C ALA A 85 8.10 -1.06 -1.60
N LEU A 86 7.42 -0.89 -0.47
CA LEU A 86 7.17 -1.97 0.47
C LEU A 86 6.29 -3.06 -0.15
N CYS A 87 5.25 -2.69 -0.91
CA CYS A 87 4.42 -3.69 -1.59
C CYS A 87 5.22 -4.44 -2.65
N GLY A 88 6.04 -3.75 -3.45
CA GLY A 88 6.93 -4.40 -4.42
C GLY A 88 7.87 -5.42 -3.78
N ASP A 89 8.46 -5.08 -2.63
CA ASP A 89 9.33 -5.98 -1.85
C ASP A 89 8.55 -7.23 -1.38
N ARG A 90 7.35 -7.03 -0.81
CA ARG A 90 6.49 -8.13 -0.34
C ARG A 90 5.98 -9.03 -1.47
N GLU A 91 5.82 -8.48 -2.67
CA GLU A 91 5.46 -9.21 -3.88
C GLU A 91 6.65 -9.89 -4.56
N LYS A 92 7.88 -9.75 -4.03
CA LYS A 92 9.12 -10.25 -4.63
C LYS A 92 9.37 -9.67 -6.03
N LEU A 93 9.05 -8.39 -6.21
CA LEU A 93 9.33 -7.60 -7.41
C LEU A 93 10.50 -6.65 -7.13
N PRO A 94 11.76 -7.15 -7.20
CA PRO A 94 12.93 -6.39 -6.74
C PRO A 94 13.13 -5.10 -7.52
N GLU A 95 12.89 -5.09 -8.84
CA GLU A 95 13.04 -3.88 -9.67
C GLU A 95 12.11 -2.75 -9.21
N VAL A 96 10.84 -3.07 -8.94
CA VAL A 96 9.84 -2.12 -8.48
C VAL A 96 10.18 -1.62 -7.07
N ALA A 97 10.57 -2.54 -6.19
CA ALA A 97 10.94 -2.19 -4.82
C ALA A 97 12.18 -1.28 -4.78
N ILE A 98 13.23 -1.62 -5.55
CA ILE A 98 14.45 -0.82 -5.68
C ILE A 98 14.10 0.57 -6.19
N HIS A 99 13.36 0.67 -7.30
CA HIS A 99 12.98 1.95 -7.89
C HIS A 99 12.30 2.88 -6.87
N TRP A 100 11.29 2.38 -6.16
CA TRP A 100 10.54 3.21 -5.22
C TRP A 100 11.29 3.49 -3.91
N TYR A 101 12.08 2.55 -3.38
CA TYR A 101 12.92 2.84 -2.22
C TYR A 101 14.01 3.86 -2.54
N GLU A 102 14.65 3.79 -3.70
CA GLU A 102 15.58 4.82 -4.17
C GLU A 102 14.91 6.18 -4.24
N ARG A 103 13.73 6.23 -4.86
CA ARG A 103 12.99 7.47 -5.00
C ARG A 103 12.59 8.04 -3.64
N PHE A 104 12.20 7.19 -2.69
CA PHE A 104 11.86 7.59 -1.33
C PHE A 104 13.06 8.23 -0.60
N VAL A 105 14.22 7.56 -0.62
CA VAL A 105 15.43 8.06 0.04
C VAL A 105 15.87 9.39 -0.56
N GLN A 106 15.80 9.52 -1.90
CA GLN A 106 16.19 10.75 -2.59
C GLN A 106 15.28 11.94 -2.26
N LEU A 107 13.96 11.71 -2.20
CA LEU A 107 12.99 12.79 -2.00
C LEU A 107 12.79 13.16 -0.52
N PHE A 108 12.96 12.21 0.40
CA PHE A 108 12.68 12.42 1.81
C PHE A 108 13.86 12.03 2.71
N PRO A 109 15.06 12.62 2.54
CA PRO A 109 16.26 12.20 3.26
C PRO A 109 16.10 12.26 4.79
N ASP A 110 15.32 13.22 5.31
CA ASP A 110 15.11 13.44 6.74
C ASP A 110 13.87 12.72 7.31
N HIS A 111 13.15 11.93 6.51
CA HIS A 111 11.95 11.25 6.98
C HIS A 111 12.27 10.08 7.91
N GLN A 112 11.40 9.84 8.90
CA GLN A 112 11.58 8.79 9.93
C GLN A 112 11.75 7.38 9.34
N TRP A 113 11.20 7.11 8.15
CA TRP A 113 11.31 5.82 7.46
C TRP A 113 12.53 5.71 6.55
N THR A 114 13.31 6.77 6.34
CA THR A 114 14.39 6.79 5.34
C THR A 114 15.51 5.83 5.68
N ARG A 115 15.87 5.72 6.96
CA ARG A 115 16.84 4.72 7.40
C ARG A 115 16.38 3.29 7.09
N GLN A 116 15.10 2.99 7.30
CA GLN A 116 14.53 1.68 6.99
C GLN A 116 14.47 1.44 5.48
N ALA A 117 14.04 2.43 4.70
CA ALA A 117 14.04 2.39 3.23
C ALA A 117 15.44 2.11 2.67
N GLN A 118 16.46 2.83 3.16
CA GLN A 118 17.85 2.64 2.74
C GLN A 118 18.37 1.23 3.06
N ASN A 119 18.05 0.70 4.25
CA ASN A 119 18.45 -0.66 4.62
C ASN A 119 17.81 -1.70 3.70
N ASN A 120 16.50 -1.56 3.42
CA ASN A 120 15.79 -2.46 2.52
C ASN A 120 16.35 -2.36 1.09
N LEU A 121 16.62 -1.15 0.61
CA LEU A 121 17.25 -0.90 -0.68
C LEU A 121 18.61 -1.59 -0.81
N ASN A 122 19.50 -1.38 0.17
CA ASN A 122 20.83 -2.00 0.16
C ASN A 122 20.74 -3.52 0.14
N LYS A 123 19.82 -4.09 0.94
CA LYS A 123 19.57 -5.53 0.95
C LYS A 123 19.08 -6.02 -0.41
N LEU A 124 18.11 -5.32 -1.03
CA LEU A 124 17.58 -5.69 -2.34
C LEU A 124 18.67 -5.64 -3.41
N LYS A 125 19.47 -4.58 -3.47
CA LYS A 125 20.60 -4.49 -4.43
C LYS A 125 21.60 -5.61 -4.25
N ALA A 126 22.07 -5.85 -3.02
CA ALA A 126 23.03 -6.92 -2.75
C ALA A 126 22.52 -8.33 -3.13
N LEU A 127 21.19 -8.55 -3.13
CA LEU A 127 20.58 -9.82 -3.53
C LEU A 127 20.35 -9.94 -5.04
N ASN A 128 20.31 -8.83 -5.78
CA ASN A 128 19.93 -8.77 -7.19
C ASN A 128 21.05 -8.26 -8.12
N ASP A 129 22.17 -7.78 -7.58
CA ASP A 129 23.39 -7.49 -8.34
C ASP A 129 24.04 -8.83 -8.74
N LYS A 130 23.72 -9.32 -9.94
CA LYS A 130 24.37 -10.44 -10.62
C LYS A 130 24.88 -10.02 -11.98
#